data_AF-A0A9N7US68-F1
#
_entry.id   AF-A0A9N7US68-F1
#
_cell.length_a   1.000
_cell.length_b   1.000
_cell.length_c   1.000
_cell.angle_alpha   90.00
_cell.angle_beta   90.00
_cell.angle_gamma   90.00
#
_symmetry.space_group_name_H-M   'P 1'
#
loop_
_entity.id
_entity.type
_entity.pdbx_description
1 polymer ?
#
loop_
_entity_poly.entity_id
_entity_poly.type
_entity_poly.pdbx_seq_one_letter_code
_entity_poly.pdbx_strand_id
1 'polypeptide(L)'
;MKYKGVLNLVAGLIILLIIWQLTSFNSVDIAAEVDGYDDNYHSKLKVNEGLDSVKAKCGVSKPCRPGHFAFRIRSGAANTIGPKICFEGKTIMSTAHNNVGGGLDIVVVNGQTGVVENARILNGSPQETLSFLRDIKPGMIVLVASFDNANGMTDEIRNIFSGMGSSKARSIKFRDNWVFAVRTGLDSTLHFEKITVTDEKNNLYEGWPETAEVEGCFSSIVGQAYLGEVRSDERQEKTFVLDF
;
A
#
# COMPACT_ATOMS: atom_id res chain seq x y z
N MET A 1 -40.48 54.04 -19.03
CA MET A 1 -40.38 52.60 -18.67
C MET A 1 -39.97 51.66 -19.82
N LYS A 2 -39.99 52.08 -21.10
CA LYS A 2 -39.62 51.20 -22.24
C LYS A 2 -38.11 50.93 -22.41
N TYR A 3 -37.23 51.78 -21.86
CA TYR A 3 -35.77 51.65 -22.05
C TYR A 3 -35.10 50.62 -21.12
N LYS A 4 -35.65 50.37 -19.94
CA LYS A 4 -35.11 49.36 -18.99
C LYS A 4 -35.32 47.92 -19.49
N GLY A 5 -36.44 47.65 -20.17
CA GLY A 5 -36.70 46.34 -20.78
C GLY A 5 -35.75 46.04 -21.95
N VAL A 6 -35.46 47.04 -22.77
CA VAL A 6 -34.49 46.91 -23.88
C VAL A 6 -33.08 46.70 -23.34
N LEU A 7 -32.68 47.42 -22.28
CA LEU A 7 -31.36 47.26 -21.67
C LEU A 7 -31.13 45.85 -21.10
N ASN A 8 -32.14 45.27 -20.45
CA ASN A 8 -32.05 43.91 -19.89
C ASN A 8 -32.01 42.83 -20.98
N LEU A 9 -32.72 43.04 -22.10
CA LEU A 9 -32.66 42.15 -23.27
C LEU A 9 -31.27 42.18 -23.94
N VAL A 10 -30.68 43.37 -24.09
CA VAL A 10 -29.33 43.53 -24.65
C VAL A 10 -28.28 42.89 -23.73
N ALA A 11 -28.40 43.07 -22.41
CA ALA A 11 -27.50 42.42 -21.45
C ALA A 11 -27.59 40.88 -21.49
N GLY A 12 -28.79 40.32 -21.63
CA GLY A 12 -28.98 38.88 -21.76
C GLY A 12 -28.35 38.29 -23.02
N LEU A 13 -28.45 38.99 -24.17
CA LEU A 13 -27.83 38.57 -25.42
C LEU A 13 -26.30 38.61 -25.36
N ILE A 14 -25.71 39.59 -24.69
CA ILE A 14 -24.25 39.69 -24.49
C ILE A 14 -23.74 38.51 -23.64
N ILE A 15 -24.45 38.15 -22.57
CA ILE A 15 -24.08 37.02 -21.71
C ILE A 15 -24.13 35.70 -22.49
N LEU A 16 -25.16 35.49 -23.32
CA LEU A 16 -25.27 34.30 -24.16
C LEU A 16 -24.14 34.21 -25.19
N LEU A 17 -23.74 35.34 -25.80
CA LEU A 17 -22.60 35.38 -26.72
C LEU A 17 -21.27 35.06 -26.03
N ILE A 18 -21.07 35.52 -24.79
CA ILE A 18 -19.87 35.21 -24.00
C ILE A 18 -19.84 33.73 -23.61
N ILE A 19 -20.97 33.15 -23.21
CA ILE A 19 -21.08 31.71 -22.93
C ILE A 19 -20.77 30.90 -24.19
N TRP A 20 -21.26 31.34 -25.36
CA TRP A 20 -20.98 30.66 -26.64
C TRP A 20 -19.50 30.72 -27.01
N GLN A 21 -18.86 31.89 -26.87
CA GLN A 21 -17.42 32.07 -27.09
C GLN A 21 -16.59 31.16 -26.17
N LEU A 22 -16.96 31.03 -24.88
CA LEU A 22 -16.23 30.17 -23.94
C LEU A 22 -16.45 28.67 -24.19
N THR A 23 -17.58 28.27 -24.77
CA THR A 23 -17.81 26.87 -25.19
C THR A 23 -17.21 26.52 -26.56
N SER A 24 -16.89 27.51 -27.40
CA SER A 24 -16.23 27.30 -28.70
C SER A 24 -14.71 27.20 -28.63
N PHE A 25 -14.09 27.41 -27.46
CA PHE A 25 -12.64 27.31 -27.26
C PHE A 25 -12.16 25.98 -26.65
N ASN A 26 -12.95 24.90 -26.74
CA ASN A 26 -12.49 23.55 -26.43
C ASN A 26 -12.68 22.62 -27.64
N SER A 27 -11.81 22.79 -28.63
CA SER A 27 -11.47 21.76 -29.62
C SER A 27 -10.25 22.22 -30.41
N VAL A 28 -9.08 22.02 -29.82
CA VAL A 28 -7.81 22.01 -30.57
C VAL A 28 -7.62 20.57 -31.06
N ASP A 29 -8.15 20.28 -32.24
CA ASP A 29 -7.72 19.13 -33.04
C ASP A 29 -6.49 19.56 -33.83
N ILE A 30 -5.32 19.07 -33.44
CA ILE A 30 -4.12 19.09 -34.31
C ILE A 30 -3.86 17.65 -34.72
N ALA A 31 -4.53 17.22 -35.78
CA ALA A 31 -4.00 16.18 -36.66
C ALA A 31 -3.19 16.90 -37.74
N ALA A 32 -1.87 16.97 -37.54
CA ALA A 32 -0.94 17.41 -38.58
C ALA A 32 -0.31 16.17 -39.21
N GLU A 33 -0.82 15.84 -40.38
CA GLU A 33 -0.26 14.94 -41.38
C GLU A 33 0.93 15.63 -42.05
N VAL A 34 2.13 15.05 -41.95
CA VAL A 34 3.22 15.26 -42.91
C VAL A 34 3.87 13.91 -43.20
N ASP A 35 3.64 13.50 -44.43
CA ASP A 35 4.07 12.29 -45.11
C ASP A 35 5.58 12.36 -45.46
N GLY A 36 6.31 11.24 -45.34
CA GLY A 36 7.69 11.16 -45.84
C GLY A 36 8.66 10.17 -45.16
N TYR A 37 8.60 8.90 -45.60
CA TYR A 37 9.78 8.15 -46.10
C TYR A 37 10.87 7.64 -45.11
N ASP A 38 10.81 6.35 -44.73
CA ASP A 38 11.82 5.29 -44.98
C ASP A 38 11.48 4.01 -44.16
N ASP A 39 11.06 2.95 -44.85
CA ASP A 39 10.40 1.74 -44.32
C ASP A 39 11.35 0.67 -43.70
N ASN A 40 12.63 0.97 -43.45
CA ASN A 40 13.60 -0.08 -43.06
C ASN A 40 14.25 0.04 -41.66
N TYR A 41 13.63 0.78 -40.74
CA TYR A 41 14.06 0.84 -39.33
C TYR A 41 12.97 0.41 -38.32
N HIS A 42 11.90 -0.24 -38.79
CA HIS A 42 10.72 -0.55 -37.97
C HIS A 42 10.79 -1.86 -37.16
N SER A 43 11.92 -2.58 -37.14
CA SER A 43 12.08 -3.84 -36.40
C SER A 43 12.68 -3.69 -34.98
N LYS A 44 12.97 -2.47 -34.52
CA LYS A 44 13.59 -2.26 -33.18
C LYS A 44 12.89 -1.30 -32.22
N LEU A 45 11.75 -0.71 -32.56
CA LEU A 45 11.06 0.23 -31.66
C LEU A 45 9.53 0.31 -31.87
N LYS A 46 8.82 -0.81 -31.69
CA LYS A 46 7.38 -0.79 -31.33
C LYS A 46 7.04 -1.91 -30.34
N VAL A 47 7.82 -1.99 -29.26
CA VAL A 47 7.28 -2.38 -27.95
C VAL A 47 7.05 -1.05 -27.26
N ASN A 48 5.81 -0.54 -27.26
CA ASN A 48 5.26 0.45 -26.31
C ASN A 48 4.02 1.14 -26.90
N GLU A 49 2.96 0.39 -27.15
CA GLU A 49 1.59 0.90 -27.08
C GLU A 49 0.74 -0.19 -26.44
N GLY A 50 0.70 -0.16 -25.11
CA GLY A 50 0.08 -1.18 -24.27
C GLY A 50 0.60 -1.15 -22.82
N LEU A 51 1.04 0.00 -22.32
CA LEU A 51 1.30 0.21 -20.91
C LEU A 51 0.42 1.37 -20.44
N ASP A 52 -0.90 1.12 -20.41
CA ASP A 52 -1.63 1.54 -19.21
C ASP A 52 -0.75 1.10 -18.04
N SER A 53 -0.22 2.06 -17.28
CA SER A 53 0.66 1.76 -16.16
C SER A 53 0.00 0.66 -15.34
N VAL A 54 0.51 -0.58 -15.39
CA VAL A 54 -0.11 -1.68 -14.67
C VAL A 54 0.00 -1.29 -13.21
N LYS A 55 -1.11 -0.79 -12.66
CA LYS A 55 -1.11 -0.19 -11.34
C LYS A 55 -0.64 -1.28 -10.39
N ALA A 56 0.53 -1.05 -9.78
CA ALA A 56 1.12 -2.03 -8.89
C ALA A 56 0.08 -2.45 -7.83
N LYS A 57 0.01 -3.74 -7.52
CA LYS A 57 -0.89 -4.26 -6.49
C LYS A 57 -0.69 -3.47 -5.20
N CYS A 58 -1.79 -3.06 -4.55
CA CYS A 58 -1.78 -2.19 -3.36
C CYS A 58 -1.18 -0.78 -3.56
N GLY A 59 -0.87 -0.39 -4.80
CA GLY A 59 -0.26 0.89 -5.12
C GLY A 59 1.20 1.01 -4.64
N VAL A 60 1.88 -0.12 -4.42
CA VAL A 60 3.29 -0.12 -3.98
C VAL A 60 4.18 0.60 -5.01
N SER A 61 5.22 1.31 -4.54
CA SER A 61 6.09 2.12 -5.41
C SER A 61 6.85 1.29 -6.45
N LYS A 62 7.26 0.08 -6.07
CA LYS A 62 7.97 -0.87 -6.93
C LYS A 62 7.14 -2.16 -7.04
N PRO A 63 6.68 -2.55 -8.24
CA PRO A 63 5.97 -3.80 -8.43
C PRO A 63 6.76 -5.01 -7.91
N CYS A 64 6.08 -5.93 -7.24
CA CYS A 64 6.69 -7.18 -6.78
C CYS A 64 7.00 -8.10 -7.97
N ARG A 65 8.12 -8.83 -7.87
CA ARG A 65 8.49 -9.86 -8.86
C ARG A 65 7.47 -11.00 -8.86
N PRO A 66 7.39 -11.80 -9.95
CA PRO A 66 6.64 -13.05 -9.94
C PRO A 66 6.96 -13.92 -8.73
N GLY A 67 5.95 -14.64 -8.22
CA GLY A 67 6.09 -15.46 -7.02
C GLY A 67 6.25 -14.66 -5.72
N HIS A 68 5.95 -13.36 -5.69
CA HIS A 68 5.89 -12.56 -4.46
C HIS A 68 4.51 -11.92 -4.27
N PHE A 69 4.12 -11.77 -3.01
CA PHE A 69 2.90 -11.11 -2.58
C PHE A 69 3.18 -9.66 -2.20
N ALA A 70 2.49 -8.71 -2.82
CA ALA A 70 2.53 -7.29 -2.52
C ALA A 70 1.66 -6.96 -1.32
N PHE A 71 2.13 -6.03 -0.48
CA PHE A 71 1.32 -5.48 0.61
C PHE A 71 1.61 -3.99 0.81
N ARG A 72 0.64 -3.28 1.40
CA ARG A 72 0.83 -1.93 1.95
C ARG A 72 -0.01 -1.80 3.22
N ILE A 73 0.61 -1.33 4.30
CA ILE A 73 -0.01 -1.11 5.60
C ILE A 73 0.17 0.36 5.95
N ARG A 74 -0.93 1.03 6.31
CA ARG A 74 -0.93 2.37 6.90
C ARG A 74 -1.69 2.33 8.22
N SER A 75 -1.10 2.89 9.27
CA SER A 75 -1.75 3.14 10.57
C SER A 75 -2.89 4.15 10.46
N GLY A 76 -3.70 4.26 11.51
CA GLY A 76 -4.76 5.25 11.58
C GLY A 76 -4.23 6.70 11.67
N ALA A 77 -5.05 7.65 11.22
CA ALA A 77 -4.81 9.07 11.37
C ALA A 77 -5.65 9.61 12.54
N ALA A 78 -4.96 9.96 13.62
CA ALA A 78 -5.58 10.27 14.91
C ALA A 78 -6.59 9.18 15.32
N ASN A 79 -7.77 9.58 15.78
CA ASN A 79 -8.91 8.72 16.11
C ASN A 79 -10.04 8.79 15.08
N THR A 80 -9.81 9.38 13.90
CA THR A 80 -10.87 9.67 12.92
C THR A 80 -10.83 8.78 11.69
N ILE A 81 -9.64 8.55 11.14
CA ILE A 81 -9.45 7.68 9.97
C ILE A 81 -8.72 6.44 10.44
N GLY A 82 -9.40 5.30 10.42
CA GLY A 82 -8.81 4.02 10.74
C GLY A 82 -7.77 3.56 9.70
N PRO A 83 -6.95 2.56 10.06
CA PRO A 83 -5.85 2.07 9.25
C PRO A 83 -6.31 1.50 7.92
N LYS A 84 -5.36 1.31 7.00
CA LYS A 84 -5.58 0.62 5.74
C LYS A 84 -4.57 -0.50 5.58
N ILE A 85 -5.05 -1.74 5.50
CA ILE A 85 -4.24 -2.93 5.25
C ILE A 85 -4.64 -3.50 3.90
N CYS A 86 -3.70 -3.47 2.95
CA CYS A 86 -3.86 -4.05 1.62
C CYS A 86 -2.89 -5.22 1.42
N PHE A 87 -3.41 -6.30 0.85
CA PHE A 87 -2.63 -7.48 0.49
C PHE A 87 -3.06 -7.98 -0.89
N GLU A 88 -2.09 -8.23 -1.78
CA GLU A 88 -2.30 -8.72 -3.14
C GLU A 88 -3.33 -7.94 -3.98
N GLY A 89 -3.32 -6.61 -3.82
CA GLY A 89 -4.23 -5.70 -4.52
C GLY A 89 -5.62 -5.58 -3.89
N LYS A 90 -5.93 -6.41 -2.88
CA LYS A 90 -7.18 -6.35 -2.14
C LYS A 90 -7.02 -5.58 -0.84
N THR A 91 -7.87 -4.58 -0.62
CA THR A 91 -7.97 -3.94 0.70
C THR A 91 -8.67 -4.91 1.64
N ILE A 92 -8.00 -5.32 2.71
CA ILE A 92 -8.53 -6.27 3.69
C ILE A 92 -9.23 -5.51 4.83
N MET A 93 -8.55 -4.53 5.41
CA MET A 93 -9.08 -3.67 6.46
C MET A 93 -9.02 -2.21 6.04
N SER A 94 -10.11 -1.47 6.25
CA SER A 94 -10.15 -0.02 6.06
C SER A 94 -11.37 0.63 6.72
N THR A 95 -11.29 1.94 6.95
CA THR A 95 -12.46 2.75 7.36
C THR A 95 -13.65 2.56 6.42
N ALA A 96 -13.42 2.52 5.10
CA ALA A 96 -14.49 2.34 4.11
C ALA A 96 -15.19 0.97 4.20
N HIS A 97 -14.50 -0.04 4.76
CA HIS A 97 -15.06 -1.37 4.98
C HIS A 97 -15.74 -1.52 6.35
N ASN A 98 -15.72 -0.48 7.20
CA ASN A 98 -16.25 -0.50 8.57
C ASN A 98 -15.73 -1.67 9.41
N ASN A 99 -14.48 -2.09 9.19
CA ASN A 99 -13.88 -3.24 9.84
C ASN A 99 -12.53 -2.92 10.50
N VAL A 100 -12.40 -1.72 11.03
CA VAL A 100 -11.23 -1.22 11.76
C VAL A 100 -11.65 -0.59 13.08
N GLY A 101 -10.77 -0.58 14.09
CA GLY A 101 -11.09 -0.01 15.39
C GLY A 101 -9.87 0.29 16.26
N GLY A 102 -10.03 1.16 17.26
CA GLY A 102 -8.92 1.60 18.10
C GLY A 102 -8.21 0.43 18.79
N GLY A 103 -6.88 0.47 18.86
CA GLY A 103 -6.07 -0.68 19.30
C GLY A 103 -5.10 -1.14 18.22
N LEU A 104 -5.02 -2.45 18.04
CA LEU A 104 -4.26 -3.12 16.97
C LEU A 104 -5.20 -3.79 15.98
N ASP A 105 -5.13 -3.38 14.72
CA ASP A 105 -5.76 -4.06 13.59
C ASP A 105 -4.76 -5.05 12.99
N ILE A 106 -5.09 -6.34 13.02
CA ILE A 106 -4.18 -7.41 12.58
C ILE A 106 -4.82 -8.27 11.50
N VAL A 107 -4.09 -8.50 10.42
CA VAL A 107 -4.41 -9.47 9.37
C VAL A 107 -3.37 -10.58 9.37
N VAL A 108 -3.85 -11.82 9.33
CA VAL A 108 -3.03 -13.03 9.23
C VAL A 108 -3.32 -13.72 7.90
N VAL A 109 -2.26 -13.98 7.15
CA VAL A 109 -2.32 -14.57 5.81
C VAL A 109 -1.45 -15.82 5.79
N ASN A 110 -1.93 -16.86 5.12
CA ASN A 110 -1.12 -18.03 4.84
C ASN A 110 0.06 -17.64 3.94
N GLY A 111 1.29 -17.76 4.44
CA GLY A 111 2.48 -17.32 3.69
C GLY A 111 2.83 -18.20 2.49
N GLN A 112 2.18 -19.35 2.32
CA GLN A 112 2.36 -20.21 1.15
C GLN A 112 1.36 -19.88 0.06
N THR A 113 0.07 -19.77 0.42
CA THR A 113 -1.04 -19.63 -0.54
C THR A 113 -1.49 -18.20 -0.76
N GLY A 114 -1.13 -17.27 0.13
CA GLY A 114 -1.61 -15.89 0.09
C GLY A 114 -3.06 -15.72 0.55
N VAL A 115 -3.69 -16.79 1.08
CA VAL A 115 -5.07 -16.74 1.58
C VAL A 115 -5.13 -16.03 2.93
N VAL A 116 -6.00 -15.03 3.06
CA VAL A 116 -6.28 -14.38 4.35
C VAL A 116 -7.03 -15.36 5.25
N GLU A 117 -6.40 -15.79 6.34
CA GLU A 117 -7.00 -16.73 7.30
C GLU A 117 -7.71 -16.01 8.44
N ASN A 118 -7.25 -14.81 8.81
CA ASN A 118 -7.85 -14.05 9.89
C ASN A 118 -7.67 -12.54 9.72
N ALA A 119 -8.63 -11.77 10.22
CA ALA A 119 -8.55 -10.33 10.40
C ALA A 119 -9.27 -9.97 11.70
N ARG A 120 -8.63 -9.21 12.59
CA ARG A 120 -9.15 -8.87 13.92
C ARG A 120 -8.77 -7.46 14.33
N ILE A 121 -9.68 -6.86 15.10
CA ILE A 121 -9.48 -5.62 15.84
C ILE A 121 -9.24 -6.03 17.29
N LEU A 122 -8.06 -5.73 17.83
CA LEU A 122 -7.70 -6.01 19.22
C LEU A 122 -7.72 -4.70 19.99
N ASN A 123 -8.84 -4.45 20.66
CA ASN A 123 -9.19 -3.15 21.25
C ASN A 123 -8.57 -2.89 22.65
N GLY A 124 -7.56 -3.66 23.04
CA GLY A 124 -6.83 -3.46 24.28
C GLY A 124 -7.03 -4.51 25.36
N SER A 125 -7.84 -5.55 25.12
CA SER A 125 -7.91 -6.75 25.97
C SER A 125 -6.60 -7.55 25.88
N PRO A 126 -5.77 -7.63 26.94
CA PRO A 126 -4.50 -8.35 26.87
C PRO A 126 -4.70 -9.86 26.69
N GLN A 127 -5.71 -10.44 27.33
CA GLN A 127 -6.00 -11.88 27.24
C GLN A 127 -6.43 -12.27 25.82
N GLU A 128 -7.30 -11.48 25.20
CA GLU A 128 -7.72 -11.69 23.81
C GLU A 128 -6.54 -11.55 22.85
N THR A 129 -5.72 -10.50 23.03
CA THR A 129 -4.53 -10.26 22.21
C THR A 129 -3.53 -11.40 22.33
N LEU A 130 -3.25 -11.87 23.55
CA LEU A 130 -2.35 -13.00 23.78
C LEU A 130 -2.87 -14.28 23.14
N SER A 131 -4.16 -14.59 23.30
CA SER A 131 -4.78 -15.76 22.68
C SER A 131 -4.63 -15.70 21.17
N PHE A 132 -5.00 -14.56 20.56
CA PHE A 132 -4.91 -14.36 19.13
C PHE A 132 -3.49 -14.53 18.60
N LEU A 133 -2.49 -13.91 19.24
CA LEU A 133 -1.10 -13.96 18.78
C LEU A 133 -0.48 -15.36 18.94
N ARG A 134 -0.87 -16.11 19.97
CA ARG A 134 -0.38 -17.48 20.21
C ARG A 134 -0.94 -18.51 19.23
N ASP A 135 -2.13 -18.26 18.71
CA ASP A 135 -2.77 -19.13 17.71
C ASP A 135 -2.15 -18.98 16.30
N ILE A 136 -1.29 -17.97 16.09
CA ILE A 136 -0.61 -17.75 14.82
C ILE A 136 0.45 -18.83 14.60
N LYS A 137 0.23 -19.66 13.58
CA LYS A 137 1.14 -20.75 13.20
C LYS A 137 2.44 -20.21 12.57
N PRO A 138 3.54 -20.98 12.62
CA PRO A 138 4.73 -20.71 11.83
C PRO A 138 4.43 -20.63 10.33
N GLY A 139 5.15 -19.77 9.60
CA GLY A 139 5.04 -19.59 8.15
C GLY A 139 3.96 -18.60 7.69
N MET A 140 3.22 -18.00 8.62
CA MET A 140 2.14 -17.05 8.36
C MET A 140 2.70 -15.65 8.14
N ILE A 141 2.06 -14.85 7.28
CA ILE A 141 2.32 -13.42 7.15
C ILE A 141 1.38 -12.68 8.11
N VAL A 142 1.94 -11.84 8.97
CA VAL A 142 1.22 -11.03 9.95
C VAL A 142 1.40 -9.57 9.57
N LEU A 143 0.29 -8.86 9.38
CA LEU A 143 0.23 -7.44 9.05
C LEU A 143 -0.49 -6.72 10.20
N VAL A 144 0.16 -5.76 10.83
CA VAL A 144 -0.33 -5.04 12.01
C VAL A 144 -0.35 -3.55 11.72
N ALA A 145 -1.43 -2.88 12.09
CA ALA A 145 -1.54 -1.43 12.11
C ALA A 145 -2.15 -0.97 13.43
N SER A 146 -1.59 0.07 14.04
CA SER A 146 -2.22 0.74 15.18
C SER A 146 -3.30 1.72 14.72
N PHE A 147 -4.31 1.93 15.57
CA PHE A 147 -5.30 2.99 15.40
C PHE A 147 -5.61 3.66 16.74
N ASP A 148 -5.56 5.00 16.77
CA ASP A 148 -5.66 5.86 17.96
C ASP A 148 -4.53 5.58 18.98
N ASN A 149 -4.50 4.38 19.55
CA ASN A 149 -3.45 3.90 20.42
C ASN A 149 -3.26 2.38 20.30
N ALA A 150 -2.03 1.88 20.42
CA ALA A 150 -1.73 0.45 20.53
C ALA A 150 -2.10 -0.08 21.93
N ASN A 151 -3.39 -0.13 22.25
CA ASN A 151 -3.92 -0.53 23.55
C ASN A 151 -3.55 -1.99 23.90
N GLY A 152 -3.46 -2.29 25.20
CA GLY A 152 -3.29 -3.66 25.67
C GLY A 152 -1.87 -4.24 25.52
N MET A 153 -0.88 -3.45 25.09
CA MET A 153 0.51 -3.88 24.89
C MET A 153 1.27 -4.15 26.21
N THR A 154 1.01 -5.30 26.84
CA THR A 154 1.76 -5.80 28.00
C THR A 154 3.17 -6.24 27.61
N ASP A 155 4.07 -6.44 28.58
CA ASP A 155 5.43 -6.94 28.33
C ASP A 155 5.43 -8.28 27.61
N GLU A 156 4.47 -9.15 27.91
CA GLU A 156 4.32 -10.45 27.26
C GLU A 156 3.94 -10.31 25.78
N ILE A 157 2.99 -9.44 25.45
CA ILE A 157 2.60 -9.15 24.05
C ILE A 157 3.77 -8.52 23.29
N ARG A 158 4.49 -7.59 23.92
CA ARG A 158 5.71 -6.98 23.36
C ARG A 158 6.78 -8.03 23.09
N ASN A 159 6.96 -8.98 24.00
CA ASN A 159 7.90 -10.10 23.83
C ASN A 159 7.52 -11.00 22.66
N ILE A 160 6.23 -11.27 22.44
CA ILE A 160 5.77 -12.06 21.29
C ILE A 160 6.11 -11.34 19.98
N PHE A 161 5.78 -10.05 19.85
CA PHE A 161 6.14 -9.29 18.64
C PHE A 161 7.65 -9.18 18.44
N SER A 162 8.43 -8.98 19.51
CA SER A 162 9.90 -9.03 19.43
C SER A 162 10.40 -10.40 18.99
N GLY A 163 9.81 -11.49 19.48
CA GLY A 163 10.11 -12.85 19.03
C GLY A 163 9.76 -13.11 17.57
N MET A 164 8.78 -12.39 17.02
CA MET A 164 8.49 -12.38 15.58
C MET A 164 9.48 -11.51 14.78
N GLY A 165 10.32 -10.71 15.42
CA GLY A 165 11.35 -9.88 14.77
C GLY A 165 11.15 -8.37 14.91
N SER A 166 10.12 -7.89 15.62
CA SER A 166 9.91 -6.46 15.83
C SER A 166 11.03 -5.84 16.70
N SER A 167 11.62 -4.76 16.19
CA SER A 167 12.61 -3.96 16.90
C SER A 167 11.98 -2.83 17.72
N LYS A 168 10.75 -2.42 17.39
CA LYS A 168 10.05 -1.28 18.01
C LYS A 168 8.96 -1.66 18.99
N ALA A 169 8.47 -2.90 18.99
CA ALA A 169 7.34 -3.33 19.82
C ALA A 169 7.52 -2.97 21.31
N ARG A 170 8.74 -3.07 21.85
CA ARG A 170 9.03 -2.73 23.25
C ARG A 170 9.00 -1.23 23.55
N SER A 171 9.21 -0.38 22.54
CA SER A 171 9.31 1.08 22.72
C SER A 171 8.02 1.83 22.41
N ILE A 172 6.98 1.15 21.91
CA ILE A 172 5.69 1.80 21.56
C ILE A 172 5.07 2.44 22.80
N LYS A 173 4.81 3.74 22.72
CA LYS A 173 4.16 4.56 23.75
C LYS A 173 2.72 4.91 23.34
N PHE A 174 2.04 5.59 24.25
CA PHE A 174 0.69 6.10 24.03
C PHE A 174 0.64 6.96 22.75
N ARG A 175 -0.26 6.60 21.82
CA ARG A 175 -0.51 7.26 20.52
C ARG A 175 0.65 7.28 19.55
N ASP A 176 1.70 6.50 19.79
CA ASP A 176 2.65 6.21 18.71
C ASP A 176 1.91 5.46 17.60
N ASN A 177 2.09 5.88 16.36
CA ASN A 177 1.62 5.14 15.20
C ASN A 177 2.63 4.06 14.87
N TRP A 178 2.19 2.82 14.75
CA TRP A 178 3.03 1.67 14.46
C TRP A 178 2.41 0.78 13.39
N VAL A 179 3.25 0.35 12.46
CA VAL A 179 2.92 -0.68 11.47
C VAL A 179 4.03 -1.72 11.45
N PHE A 180 3.62 -2.98 11.35
CA PHE A 180 4.55 -4.11 11.34
C PHE A 180 4.06 -5.20 10.38
N ALA A 181 4.96 -5.69 9.54
CA ALA A 181 4.69 -6.74 8.57
C ALA A 181 5.79 -7.79 8.68
N VAL A 182 5.44 -9.05 8.89
CA VAL A 182 6.44 -10.11 9.04
C VAL A 182 5.91 -11.46 8.57
N ARG A 183 6.83 -12.35 8.16
CA ARG A 183 6.54 -13.78 7.99
C ARG A 183 7.10 -14.57 9.18
N THR A 184 6.22 -15.22 9.95
CA THR A 184 6.58 -15.95 11.17
C THR A 184 7.32 -17.26 10.86
N GLY A 185 8.06 -17.80 11.84
CA GLY A 185 8.58 -19.16 11.80
C GLY A 185 9.75 -19.42 10.84
N LEU A 186 10.29 -18.37 10.23
CA LEU A 186 11.60 -18.39 9.59
C LEU A 186 12.60 -17.79 10.59
N ASP A 187 13.89 -18.15 10.53
CA ASP A 187 14.98 -17.59 11.36
C ASP A 187 15.28 -16.08 11.07
N SER A 188 14.23 -15.35 10.69
CA SER A 188 13.99 -13.91 10.58
C SER A 188 15.12 -13.03 10.05
N THR A 189 14.96 -12.57 8.81
CA THR A 189 15.57 -11.28 8.39
C THR A 189 14.56 -10.34 7.74
N LEU A 190 13.61 -10.85 6.94
CA LEU A 190 12.69 -9.97 6.22
C LEU A 190 11.42 -9.64 7.02
N HIS A 191 11.44 -8.46 7.64
CA HIS A 191 10.28 -7.80 8.21
C HIS A 191 10.26 -6.33 7.75
N PHE A 192 9.10 -5.70 7.89
CA PHE A 192 8.89 -4.29 7.56
C PHE A 192 8.25 -3.63 8.77
N GLU A 193 8.85 -2.55 9.24
CA GLU A 193 8.42 -1.90 10.47
C GLU A 193 8.60 -0.40 10.36
N LYS A 194 7.60 0.37 10.79
CA LYS A 194 7.72 1.81 10.99
C LYS A 194 6.97 2.21 12.24
N ILE A 195 7.60 3.07 13.03
CA ILE A 195 6.96 3.79 14.13
C ILE A 195 7.05 5.28 13.83
N THR A 196 5.95 5.99 14.00
CA THR A 196 5.92 7.45 14.08
C THR A 196 5.60 7.81 15.52
N VAL A 197 6.56 8.43 16.20
CA VAL A 197 6.49 8.72 17.63
C VAL A 197 5.69 10.00 17.85
N THR A 198 4.83 10.00 18.86
CA THR A 198 4.09 11.21 19.27
C THR A 198 5.03 12.26 19.84
N ASP A 199 4.85 13.51 19.45
CA ASP A 199 5.54 14.69 19.97
C ASP A 199 4.53 15.83 20.14
N GLU A 200 4.23 16.20 21.39
CA GLU A 200 3.25 17.23 21.73
C GLU A 200 3.44 18.55 20.95
N LYS A 201 4.67 18.89 20.54
CA LYS A 201 4.98 20.13 19.83
C LYS A 201 4.90 20.00 18.31
N ASN A 202 5.18 18.82 17.78
CA ASN A 202 5.40 18.59 16.34
C ASN A 202 4.40 17.63 15.70
N ASN A 203 3.41 17.17 16.46
CA ASN A 203 2.36 16.29 15.97
C ASN A 203 1.58 16.92 14.82
N LEU A 204 1.33 16.13 13.76
CA LEU A 204 0.57 16.56 12.59
C LEU A 204 -0.92 16.78 12.93
N TYR A 205 -1.44 16.03 13.91
CA TYR A 205 -2.81 16.17 14.42
C TYR A 205 -2.77 16.55 15.90
N GLU A 206 -3.84 17.13 16.44
CA GLU A 206 -3.90 17.58 17.83
C GLU A 206 -3.72 16.42 18.83
N GLY A 207 -2.48 16.15 19.24
CA GLY A 207 -2.15 15.05 20.15
C GLY A 207 -1.94 13.68 19.49
N TRP A 208 -1.83 13.60 18.16
CA TRP A 208 -1.43 12.38 17.43
C TRP A 208 -0.40 12.69 16.34
N PRO A 209 0.61 11.81 16.14
CA PRO A 209 1.61 11.98 15.10
C PRO A 209 1.05 11.69 13.70
N GLU A 210 1.88 11.94 12.67
CA GLU A 210 1.55 11.48 11.31
C GLU A 210 1.41 9.95 11.23
N THR A 211 0.74 9.46 10.19
CA THR A 211 0.57 8.01 9.98
C THR A 211 1.91 7.34 9.67
N ALA A 212 2.19 6.23 10.34
CA ALA A 212 3.20 5.27 9.91
C ALA A 212 2.67 4.43 8.73
N GLU A 213 3.53 4.19 7.75
CA GLU A 213 3.24 3.41 6.54
C GLU A 213 4.45 2.57 6.14
N VAL A 214 4.20 1.32 5.73
CA VAL A 214 5.19 0.44 5.11
C VAL A 214 4.55 -0.28 3.93
N GLU A 215 5.38 -0.64 2.96
CA GLU A 215 5.01 -1.45 1.81
C GLU A 215 6.13 -2.41 1.46
N GLY A 216 5.80 -3.47 0.74
CA GLY A 216 6.82 -4.42 0.32
C GLY A 216 6.25 -5.67 -0.33
N CYS A 217 7.12 -6.67 -0.41
CA CYS A 217 6.87 -7.94 -1.07
C CYS A 217 7.30 -9.09 -0.15
N PHE A 218 6.43 -10.08 0.05
CA PHE A 218 6.80 -11.36 0.68
C PHE A 218 6.94 -12.43 -0.38
N SER A 219 7.99 -13.24 -0.32
CA SER A 219 8.14 -14.38 -1.24
C SER A 219 7.09 -15.45 -0.94
N SER A 220 6.41 -15.93 -1.97
CA SER A 220 5.63 -17.18 -1.90
C SER A 220 6.58 -18.38 -1.95
N ILE A 221 6.14 -19.56 -1.49
CA ILE A 221 6.94 -20.79 -1.62
C ILE A 221 7.26 -21.10 -3.10
N VAL A 222 6.33 -20.80 -4.01
CA VAL A 222 6.56 -20.90 -5.45
C VAL A 222 7.72 -20.00 -5.88
N GLY A 223 7.78 -18.76 -5.36
CA GLY A 223 8.92 -17.86 -5.57
C GLY A 223 10.24 -18.39 -5.01
N GLN A 224 10.23 -19.07 -3.87
CA GLN A 224 11.43 -19.71 -3.31
C GLN A 224 11.91 -20.90 -4.16
N ALA A 225 10.99 -21.71 -4.68
CA ALA A 225 11.32 -22.80 -5.62
C ALA A 225 11.90 -22.25 -6.93
N TYR A 226 11.27 -21.23 -7.51
CA TYR A 226 11.79 -20.54 -8.69
C TYR A 226 13.17 -19.89 -8.44
N LEU A 227 13.41 -19.27 -7.29
CA LEU A 227 14.73 -18.75 -6.93
C LEU A 227 15.77 -19.86 -6.76
N GLY A 228 15.37 -21.02 -6.25
CA GLY A 228 16.22 -22.20 -6.18
C GLY A 228 16.62 -22.69 -7.58
N GLU A 229 15.67 -22.76 -8.49
CA GLU A 229 15.85 -23.18 -9.89
C GLU A 229 16.71 -22.18 -10.69
N VAL A 230 16.43 -20.89 -10.60
CA VAL A 230 17.25 -19.83 -11.22
C VAL A 230 18.68 -19.83 -10.66
N ARG A 231 18.85 -20.02 -9.34
CA ARG A 231 20.18 -20.10 -8.71
C ARG A 231 20.95 -21.36 -9.14
N SER A 232 20.27 -22.47 -9.43
CA SER A 232 20.93 -23.65 -10.00
C SER A 232 21.35 -23.43 -11.45
N ASP A 233 20.55 -22.71 -12.23
CA ASP A 233 20.82 -22.43 -13.64
C ASP A 233 22.02 -21.45 -13.80
N GLU A 234 22.04 -20.36 -13.01
CA GLU A 234 23.20 -19.44 -12.96
C GLU A 234 24.51 -20.13 -12.51
N ARG A 235 24.40 -21.19 -11.68
CA ARG A 235 25.57 -21.97 -11.25
C ARG A 235 26.06 -22.91 -12.36
N GLN A 236 25.16 -23.45 -13.18
CA GLN A 236 25.55 -24.24 -14.36
C GLN A 236 26.19 -23.35 -15.42
N GLU A 237 25.64 -22.16 -15.67
CA GLU A 237 26.19 -21.19 -16.62
C GLU A 237 27.61 -20.73 -16.22
N LYS A 238 27.87 -20.47 -14.93
CA LYS A 238 29.22 -20.15 -14.44
C LYS A 238 30.20 -21.32 -14.47
N THR A 239 29.71 -22.56 -14.50
CA THR A 239 30.57 -23.75 -14.62
C THR A 239 31.05 -23.95 -16.07
N PHE A 240 30.29 -23.48 -17.06
CA PHE A 240 30.65 -23.57 -18.48
C PHE A 240 31.60 -22.47 -18.97
N VAL A 241 31.88 -21.44 -18.17
CA VAL A 241 32.71 -20.26 -18.57
C VAL A 241 34.18 -20.37 -18.11
N LEU A 242 34.61 -21.51 -17.56
CA LEU A 242 36.00 -21.72 -17.11
C LEU A 242 36.80 -22.78 -17.89
N ASP A 243 36.26 -23.33 -18.98
CA ASP A 243 36.98 -24.26 -19.85
C ASP A 243 37.29 -23.61 -21.21
N PHE A 244 38.21 -22.63 -21.26
CA PHE A 244 38.95 -22.21 -22.47
C PHE A 244 40.29 -21.59 -22.10
#